data_AF-A0AAJ2U5K3-F1
#
_entry.id   AF-A0AAJ2U5K3-F1
#
_cell.length_a   1.000
_cell.length_b   1.000
_cell.length_c   1.000
_cell.angle_alpha   90.00
_cell.angle_beta   90.00
_cell.angle_gamma   90.00
#
_symmetry.space_group_name_H-M   'P 1'
#
loop_
_entity.id
_entity.type
_entity.pdbx_description
1 polymer ?
#
loop_
_entity_poly.entity_id
_entity_poly.type
_entity_poly.pdbx_seq_one_letter_code
_entity_poly.pdbx_strand_id
1 'polypeptide(L)'
;MDTNCLTPWYGVVLEVKNISGVLEFKENPPQLISTKEDGHQYGYESPVVQLQRNCEFFTEWLWNHNIQLPIYGAVVLAYPK
;
A
#
# COMPACT_ATOMS: atom_id res chain seq x y z
N MET A 1 3.27 7.87 -0.05
CA MET A 1 4.20 8.13 -1.18
C MET A 1 4.33 6.80 -1.86
N ASP A 2 4.05 6.76 -3.15
CA ASP A 2 3.89 5.50 -3.86
C ASP A 2 5.15 5.34 -4.70
N THR A 3 5.87 4.23 -4.51
CA THR A 3 7.14 3.97 -5.20
C THR A 3 7.00 2.71 -6.02
N ASN A 4 7.29 2.82 -7.31
CA ASN A 4 7.30 1.68 -8.23
C ASN A 4 8.75 1.32 -8.57
N CYS A 5 9.10 0.04 -8.42
CA CYS A 5 10.37 -0.51 -8.86
C CYS A 5 10.10 -1.53 -9.97
N LEU A 6 10.82 -1.43 -11.08
CA LEU A 6 10.72 -2.34 -12.21
C LEU A 6 12.04 -3.04 -12.46
N THR A 7 11.97 -4.34 -12.71
CA THR A 7 13.06 -5.16 -13.21
C THR A 7 12.59 -5.89 -14.47
N PRO A 8 13.49 -6.52 -15.24
CA PRO A 8 13.08 -7.38 -16.35
C PRO A 8 12.23 -8.60 -15.94
N TRP A 9 12.15 -8.94 -14.65
CA TRP A 9 11.48 -10.16 -14.17
C TRP A 9 10.23 -9.91 -13.33
N TYR A 10 10.13 -8.77 -12.65
CA TYR A 10 8.98 -8.38 -11.85
C TYR A 10 8.93 -6.87 -11.60
N GLY A 11 7.75 -6.37 -11.26
CA GLY A 11 7.55 -5.04 -10.70
C GLY A 11 7.10 -5.11 -9.24
N VAL A 12 7.41 -4.06 -8.47
CA VAL A 12 6.94 -3.88 -7.09
C VAL A 12 6.32 -2.51 -6.93
N VAL A 13 5.11 -2.48 -6.38
CA VAL A 13 4.43 -1.27 -5.92
C VAL A 13 4.56 -1.20 -4.40
N LEU A 14 5.10 -0.08 -3.91
CA LEU A 14 5.26 0.18 -2.48
C LEU A 14 4.28 1.26 -2.04
N GLU A 15 3.35 0.90 -1.16
CA GLU A 15 2.45 1.83 -0.48
C GLU A 15 3.07 2.21 0.86
N VAL A 16 3.82 3.32 0.89
CA VAL A 16 4.57 3.74 2.08
C VAL A 16 3.73 4.66 2.95
N LYS A 17 3.50 4.25 4.20
CA LYS A 17 2.82 5.05 5.23
C LYS A 17 3.79 5.39 6.36
N ASN A 18 3.92 6.68 6.64
CA ASN A 18 4.68 7.20 7.78
C ASN A 18 3.71 7.60 8.89
N ILE A 19 3.21 6.62 9.64
CA ILE A 19 2.17 6.80 10.66
C ILE A 19 2.63 6.21 11.98
N SER A 20 2.64 7.04 13.02
CA SER A 20 3.00 6.66 14.39
C SER A 20 1.86 5.97 15.14
N GLY A 21 2.18 5.33 16.26
CA GLY A 21 1.20 4.72 17.17
C GLY A 21 0.89 3.26 16.86
N VAL A 22 -0.13 2.71 17.51
CA VAL A 22 -0.61 1.35 17.27
C VAL A 22 -1.51 1.36 16.05
N LEU A 23 -1.18 0.54 15.06
CA LEU A 23 -1.88 0.46 13.78
C LEU A 23 -2.75 -0.79 13.73
N GLU A 24 -4.04 -0.61 13.42
CA GLU A 24 -5.02 -1.68 13.27
C GLU A 24 -5.63 -1.61 11.87
N PHE A 25 -5.52 -2.70 11.12
CA PHE A 25 -6.17 -2.86 9.82
C PHE A 25 -7.55 -3.46 10.04
N LYS A 26 -8.59 -2.75 9.60
CA LYS A 26 -9.98 -3.22 9.65
C LYS A 26 -10.46 -3.48 8.23
N GLU A 27 -11.32 -4.47 8.07
CA GLU A 27 -11.85 -4.89 6.76
C GLU A 27 -13.29 -4.42 6.50
N ASN A 28 -14.05 -4.05 7.53
CA ASN A 28 -15.47 -3.68 7.41
C ASN A 28 -15.81 -2.38 8.17
N PRO A 29 -15.77 -1.19 7.53
CA PRO A 29 -15.21 -0.94 6.20
C PRO A 29 -13.68 -1.03 6.19
N PRO A 30 -13.04 -1.24 5.01
CA PRO A 30 -11.59 -1.26 4.91
C PRO A 30 -10.96 0.06 5.34
N GLN A 31 -10.20 0.05 6.43
CA GLN A 31 -9.55 1.24 6.98
C GLN A 31 -8.31 0.88 7.79
N LEU A 32 -7.43 1.87 7.96
CA LEU A 32 -6.32 1.79 8.89
C LEU A 32 -6.62 2.72 10.08
N ILE A 33 -6.70 2.17 11.28
CA ILE A 33 -6.83 2.95 12.51
C ILE A 33 -5.45 3.12 13.14
N SER A 34 -5.12 4.34 13.53
CA SER A 34 -3.93 4.66 14.33
C SER A 34 -4.36 5.15 15.70
N THR A 35 -3.94 4.46 16.75
CA THR A 35 -4.12 4.90 18.14
C THR A 35 -2.81 5.49 18.65
N LYS A 36 -2.83 6.76 19.04
CA LYS A 36 -1.68 7.49 19.61
C LYS A 36 -1.49 7.15 21.09
N GLU A 37 -0.35 7.53 21.64
CA GLU A 37 -0.01 7.26 23.06
C GLU A 37 -0.98 7.90 24.05
N ASP A 38 -1.57 9.05 23.68
CA ASP A 38 -2.58 9.76 24.45
C ASP A 38 -4.01 9.16 24.29
N GLY A 39 -4.15 8.08 23.51
CA GLY A 39 -5.41 7.39 23.24
C GLY A 39 -6.22 7.97 22.08
N HIS A 40 -5.80 9.08 21.46
CA HIS A 40 -6.52 9.61 20.29
C HIS A 40 -6.42 8.65 19.09
N GLN A 41 -7.55 8.44 18.42
CA GLN A 41 -7.67 7.58 17.26
C GLN A 41 -7.85 8.37 15.97
N TYR A 42 -7.11 7.98 14.94
CA TYR A 42 -7.22 8.51 13.59
C TYR A 42 -7.58 7.37 12.63
N GLY A 43 -8.62 7.57 11.82
CA GLY A 43 -8.97 6.68 10.73
C GLY A 43 -8.39 7.15 9.41
N TYR A 44 -7.80 6.23 8.66
CA TYR A 44 -7.28 6.46 7.31
C TYR A 44 -7.89 5.43 6.34
N GLU A 45 -7.84 5.75 5.05
CA GLU A 45 -8.13 4.76 4.01
C GLU A 45 -7.21 3.55 4.15
N SER A 46 -7.73 2.35 3.85
CA SER A 46 -6.93 1.13 3.90
C SER A 46 -5.79 1.19 2.88
N PRO A 47 -4.51 1.17 3.32
CA PRO A 47 -3.37 1.12 2.41
C PRO A 47 -3.32 -0.21 1.65
N VAL A 48 -3.95 -1.28 2.18
CA VAL A 48 -4.03 -2.58 1.51
C VAL A 48 -4.91 -2.48 0.27
N VAL A 49 -6.09 -1.86 0.40
CA VAL A 49 -7.01 -1.68 -0.74
C VAL A 49 -6.41 -0.69 -1.74
N GLN A 50 -5.77 0.38 -1.27
CA GLN A 50 -5.04 1.32 -2.12
C GLN A 50 -3.95 0.62 -2.95
N LEU A 51 -3.12 -0.19 -2.28
CA LEU A 51 -2.07 -0.97 -2.92
C LEU A 51 -2.59 -1.98 -3.93
N GLN A 52 -3.66 -2.71 -3.59
CA GLN A 52 -4.24 -3.71 -4.50
C GLN A 52 -4.74 -3.06 -5.79
N ARG A 53 -5.51 -1.97 -5.69
CA ARG A 53 -5.98 -1.23 -6.87
C ARG A 53 -4.82 -0.69 -7.71
N ASN A 54 -3.78 -0.17 -7.07
CA ASN A 54 -2.59 0.31 -7.77
C ASN A 54 -1.87 -0.82 -8.52
N CYS A 55 -1.76 -2.01 -7.92
CA CYS A 55 -1.19 -3.19 -8.59
C CYS A 55 -2.05 -3.63 -9.79
N GLU A 56 -3.38 -3.64 -9.65
CA GLU A 56 -4.32 -3.99 -10.71
C GLU A 56 -4.18 -3.02 -11.90
N PHE A 57 -4.29 -1.71 -11.66
CA PHE A 57 -4.15 -0.71 -12.72
C PHE A 57 -2.78 -0.73 -13.38
N PHE A 58 -1.71 -0.95 -12.62
CA PHE A 58 -0.38 -1.02 -13.19
C PHE A 58 -0.19 -2.29 -14.05
N THR A 59 -0.75 -3.41 -13.62
CA THR A 59 -0.75 -4.66 -14.39
C THR A 59 -1.50 -4.48 -15.70
N GLU A 60 -2.70 -3.89 -15.67
CA GLU A 60 -3.49 -3.58 -16.87
C GLU A 60 -2.73 -2.64 -17.82
N TRP A 61 -2.09 -1.61 -17.28
CA TRP A 61 -1.28 -0.69 -18.08
C TRP A 61 -0.13 -1.41 -18.78
N LEU A 62 0.59 -2.32 -18.10
CA LEU A 62 1.66 -3.11 -18.72
C LEU A 62 1.15 -4.04 -19.81
N TRP A 63 0.02 -4.71 -19.58
CA TRP A 63 -0.59 -5.58 -20.58
C TRP A 63 -0.99 -4.83 -21.84
N ASN A 64 -1.51 -3.60 -21.70
CA ASN A 64 -1.82 -2.72 -22.84
C ASN A 64 -0.58 -2.32 -23.67
N HIS A 65 0.62 -2.50 -23.12
CA HIS A 65 1.89 -2.28 -23.80
C HIS A 65 2.59 -3.59 -24.20
N ASN A 66 1.88 -4.72 -24.18
CA ASN A 66 2.39 -6.07 -24.47
C ASN A 66 3.53 -6.51 -23.52
N ILE A 67 3.56 -5.98 -22.30
CA ILE A 67 4.53 -6.37 -21.28
C ILE A 67 3.83 -7.30 -20.28
N GLN A 68 4.24 -8.57 -20.25
CA GLN A 68 3.78 -9.53 -19.25
C GLN A 68 4.82 -9.64 -18.14
N LEU A 69 4.53 -8.98 -17.02
CA LEU A 69 5.42 -8.92 -15.87
C LEU A 69 4.60 -9.15 -14.58
N PRO A 70 5.04 -10.03 -13.66
CA PRO A 70 4.38 -10.14 -12.37
C PRO A 70 4.57 -8.86 -11.55
N ILE A 71 3.47 -8.34 -11.01
CA ILE A 71 3.46 -7.18 -10.11
C ILE A 71 3.16 -7.63 -8.69
N TYR A 72 4.05 -7.28 -7.77
CA TYR A 72 3.89 -7.51 -6.34
C TYR A 72 3.61 -6.19 -5.62
N GLY A 73 2.86 -6.26 -4.53
CA GLY A 73 2.60 -5.10 -3.68
C GLY A 73 3.19 -5.31 -2.28
N ALA A 74 3.70 -4.23 -1.67
CA ALA A 74 3.99 -4.22 -0.25
C ALA A 74 3.52 -2.92 0.43
N VAL A 75 2.85 -3.06 1.58
CA VAL A 75 2.62 -1.94 2.49
C VAL A 75 3.87 -1.76 3.35
N VAL A 76 4.44 -0.56 3.32
CA VAL A 76 5.65 -0.24 4.08
C VAL A 76 5.31 0.75 5.18
N LEU A 77 5.46 0.31 6.43
CA LEU A 77 5.32 1.17 7.61
C LEU A 77 6.68 1.78 7.92
N ALA A 78 6.86 3.04 7.52
CA ALA A 78 8.16 3.71 7.53
C ALA A 78 8.36 4.65 8.72
N TYR A 79 7.45 4.66 9.70
CA TYR A 79 7.64 5.42 10.93
C TYR A 79 8.67 4.72 11.80
N PRO A 80 9.90 5.28 11.96
CA PRO A 80 10.83 4.76 12.95
C PRO A 80 10.24 5.09 14.32
N LYS A 81 10.11 4.08 15.18
CA LYS A 81 9.77 4.32 16.59
C LYS A 81 10.71 5.33 17.22
#